data_AF-A0A660UH56-F1
#
_entry.id   AF-A0A660UH56-F1
#
_cell.length_a   1.000
_cell.length_b   1.000
_cell.length_c   1.000
_cell.angle_alpha   90.00
_cell.angle_beta   90.00
_cell.angle_gamma   90.00
#
_symmetry.space_group_name_H-M   'P 1'
#
loop_
_entity.id
_entity.type
_entity.pdbx_description
1 polymer ?
#
loop_
_entity_poly.entity_id
_entity_poly.type
_entity_poly.pdbx_seq_one_letter_code
_entity_poly.pdbx_strand_id
1 'polypeptide(L)'
;MGNLIIGNLLRFVGRRLDGYKTTIGGVGMILSGLAGLIGYVFPDQPDLPRMDVEQALLTISGGFAVLGLGGKAEKVKHAVAGNKPAGGGDP
;
A
#
# COMPACT_ATOMS: atom_id res chain seq x y z
N MET A 1 18.86 23.63 -13.28
CA MET A 1 18.32 22.60 -14.21
C MET A 1 18.68 21.15 -13.81
N GLY A 2 19.29 20.89 -12.63
CA GLY A 2 19.67 19.53 -12.19
C GLY A 2 18.57 18.69 -11.49
N ASN A 3 17.39 19.27 -11.23
CA ASN A 3 16.33 18.61 -10.43
C ASN A 3 15.26 17.87 -11.27
N LEU A 4 15.28 17.99 -12.60
CA LEU A 4 14.26 17.35 -13.47
C LEU A 4 14.53 15.86 -13.68
N ILE A 5 15.80 15.47 -13.82
CA ILE A 5 16.20 14.07 -14.06
C ILE A 5 16.03 13.23 -12.80
N ILE A 6 16.46 13.76 -11.66
CA ILE A 6 16.31 13.10 -10.34
C ILE A 6 14.81 12.99 -9.98
N GLY A 7 14.03 14.05 -10.19
CA GLY A 7 12.58 14.02 -9.96
C GLY A 7 11.84 13.02 -10.84
N ASN A 8 12.23 12.89 -12.12
CA ASN A 8 11.64 11.91 -13.04
C ASN A 8 12.06 10.47 -12.69
N LEU A 9 13.30 10.26 -12.26
CA LEU A 9 13.79 8.95 -11.83
C LEU A 9 13.12 8.50 -10.52
N LEU A 10 12.96 9.39 -9.53
CA LEU A 10 12.19 9.09 -8.31
C LEU A 10 10.72 8.82 -8.63
N ARG A 11 10.11 9.57 -9.56
CA ARG A 11 8.74 9.28 -10.02
C ARG A 11 8.64 7.93 -10.72
N PHE A 12 9.65 7.55 -11.51
CA PHE A 12 9.68 6.26 -12.21
C PHE A 12 9.83 5.09 -11.24
N VAL A 13 10.77 5.18 -10.30
CA VAL A 13 10.98 4.16 -9.25
C VAL A 13 9.77 4.10 -8.30
N GLY A 14 9.21 5.25 -7.91
CA GLY A 14 8.00 5.34 -7.09
C GLY A 14 6.79 4.67 -7.76
N ARG A 15 6.53 4.97 -9.04
CA ARG A 15 5.44 4.35 -9.81
C ARG A 15 5.59 2.84 -10.00
N ARG A 16 6.81 2.31 -9.97
CA ARG A 16 7.08 0.87 -10.12
C ARG A 16 7.00 0.13 -8.78
N LEU A 17 7.26 0.81 -7.67
CA LEU A 17 7.18 0.27 -6.31
C LEU A 17 5.81 0.48 -5.64
N ASP A 18 4.94 1.33 -6.19
CA ASP A 18 3.67 1.73 -5.56
C ASP A 18 2.77 0.53 -5.23
N GLY A 19 2.47 -0.36 -6.20
CA GLY A 19 1.59 -1.52 -5.97
C GLY A 19 2.14 -2.53 -4.97
N TYR A 20 3.47 -2.76 -5.01
CA TYR A 20 4.17 -3.62 -4.05
C TYR A 20 4.16 -3.02 -2.64
N LYS A 21 4.38 -1.71 -2.52
CA LYS A 21 4.34 -0.98 -1.24
C LYS A 21 2.92 -0.91 -0.66
N THR A 22 1.90 -0.73 -1.48
CA THR A 22 0.49 -0.75 -1.03
C THR A 22 0.12 -2.14 -0.53
N THR A 23 0.57 -3.20 -1.22
CA THR A 23 0.34 -4.58 -0.79
C THR A 23 1.06 -4.91 0.51
N ILE A 24 2.36 -4.57 0.62
CA ILE A 24 3.12 -4.77 1.86
C ILE A 24 2.55 -3.92 3.00
N GLY A 25 2.17 -2.67 2.74
CA GLY A 25 1.58 -1.79 3.74
C GLY A 25 0.25 -2.31 4.25
N GLY A 26 -0.61 -2.79 3.36
CA GLY A 26 -1.91 -3.38 3.72
C GLY A 26 -1.77 -4.68 4.52
N VAL A 27 -0.90 -5.60 4.06
CA VAL A 27 -0.61 -6.84 4.81
C VAL A 27 0.06 -6.53 6.16
N GLY A 28 1.00 -5.58 6.20
CA GLY A 28 1.67 -5.15 7.42
C GLY A 28 0.72 -4.53 8.44
N MET A 29 -0.29 -3.76 8.00
CA MET A 29 -1.36 -3.27 8.87
C MET A 29 -2.19 -4.41 9.46
N ILE A 30 -2.59 -5.39 8.64
CA ILE A 30 -3.35 -6.55 9.12
C ILE A 30 -2.55 -7.32 10.19
N LEU A 31 -1.28 -7.62 9.91
CA LEU A 31 -0.40 -8.33 10.83
C LEU A 31 -0.15 -7.53 12.11
N SER A 32 0.02 -6.20 12.01
CA SER A 32 0.17 -5.32 13.18
C SER A 32 -1.08 -5.30 14.06
N GLY A 33 -2.27 -5.26 13.46
CA GLY A 33 -3.52 -5.33 14.22
C GLY A 33 -3.76 -6.69 14.87
N LEU A 34 -3.37 -7.79 14.20
CA LEU A 34 -3.39 -9.13 14.81
C LEU A 34 -2.40 -9.24 15.97
N ALA A 35 -1.16 -8.74 15.82
CA ALA A 35 -0.21 -8.66 16.91
C ALA A 35 -0.74 -7.82 18.08
N GLY A 36 -1.47 -6.74 17.78
CA GLY A 36 -2.18 -5.90 18.74
C GLY A 36 -3.23 -6.68 19.55
N LEU A 37 -4.04 -7.50 18.88
CA LEU A 37 -5.01 -8.40 19.52
C LEU A 37 -4.33 -9.46 20.39
N ILE A 38 -3.22 -10.03 19.93
CA ILE A 38 -2.46 -11.02 20.73
C ILE A 38 -1.87 -10.33 21.97
N GLY A 39 -1.33 -9.11 21.84
CA GLY A 39 -0.82 -8.33 22.97
C GLY A 39 -1.90 -7.91 23.97
N TYR A 40 -3.14 -7.74 23.52
CA TYR A 40 -4.30 -7.53 24.40
C TYR A 40 -4.63 -8.78 25.22
N VAL A 41 -4.54 -9.97 24.62
CA VAL A 41 -4.82 -11.26 25.29
C VAL A 41 -3.67 -11.68 26.21
N PHE A 42 -2.42 -11.39 25.82
CA PHE A 42 -1.20 -11.72 26.55
C PHE A 42 -0.48 -10.45 27.00
N PRO A 43 -0.99 -9.71 28.01
CA PRO A 43 -0.40 -8.45 28.43
C PRO A 43 1.00 -8.63 29.04
N ASP A 44 1.36 -9.84 29.49
CA ASP A 44 2.63 -10.13 30.15
C ASP A 44 3.83 -10.16 29.20
N GLN A 45 3.60 -10.13 27.88
CA GLN A 45 4.68 -10.06 26.89
C GLN A 45 4.99 -8.60 26.53
N PRO A 46 6.19 -8.07 26.88
CA PRO A 46 6.55 -6.68 26.62
C PRO A 46 6.81 -6.39 25.13
N ASP A 47 7.10 -7.42 24.33
CA ASP A 47 7.46 -7.28 22.92
C ASP A 47 6.24 -7.16 21.99
N LEU A 48 5.02 -7.39 22.50
CA LEU A 48 3.82 -7.26 21.69
C LEU A 48 3.23 -5.85 21.76
N PRO A 49 2.80 -5.30 20.60
CA PRO A 49 2.08 -4.05 20.59
C PRO A 49 0.79 -4.22 21.39
N ARG A 50 0.56 -3.32 22.35
CA ARG A 50 -0.69 -3.26 23.11
C ARG A 50 -1.65 -2.35 22.37
N MET A 51 -2.69 -2.93 21.79
CA MET A 51 -3.78 -2.20 21.16
C MET A 51 -5.09 -2.62 21.80
N ASP A 52 -5.99 -1.67 22.00
CA ASP A 52 -7.37 -2.01 22.33
C ASP A 52 -8.03 -2.72 21.15
N VAL A 53 -9.07 -3.52 21.45
CA VAL A 53 -9.79 -4.32 20.45
C VAL A 53 -10.30 -3.46 19.30
N GLU A 54 -10.88 -2.28 19.59
CA GLU A 54 -11.34 -1.36 18.55
C GLU A 54 -10.20 -0.89 17.64
N GLN A 55 -9.04 -0.55 18.21
CA GLN A 55 -7.89 -0.07 17.46
C GLN A 55 -7.29 -1.18 16.59
N ALA A 56 -7.22 -2.40 17.11
CA ALA A 56 -6.76 -3.57 16.35
C ALA A 56 -7.69 -3.86 15.17
N LEU A 57 -9.01 -3.87 15.40
CA LEU A 57 -10.01 -4.08 14.35
C LEU A 57 -10.00 -2.97 13.29
N LEU A 58 -9.85 -1.71 13.70
CA LEU A 58 -9.68 -0.57 12.79
C LEU A 58 -8.42 -0.72 11.93
N THR A 59 -7.32 -1.15 12.53
CA THR A 59 -6.04 -1.35 11.83
C THR A 59 -6.12 -2.49 10.82
N ILE A 60 -6.74 -3.61 11.19
CA ILE A 60 -7.01 -4.73 10.28
C ILE A 60 -7.91 -4.28 9.13
N SER A 61 -9.02 -3.61 9.44
CA SER A 61 -9.98 -3.11 8.45
C SER A 61 -9.34 -2.10 7.50
N GLY A 62 -8.49 -1.21 8.02
CA GLY A 62 -7.69 -0.28 7.23
C GLY A 62 -6.72 -0.99 6.30
N GLY A 63 -6.05 -2.05 6.77
CA GLY A 63 -5.19 -2.89 5.94
C GLY A 63 -5.96 -3.52 4.76
N PHE A 64 -7.13 -4.10 5.00
CA PHE A 64 -7.99 -4.63 3.93
C PHE A 64 -8.46 -3.54 2.95
N ALA A 65 -8.82 -2.35 3.45
CA ALA A 65 -9.21 -1.23 2.60
C ALA A 65 -8.04 -0.80 1.70
N VAL A 66 -6.83 -0.70 2.25
CA VAL A 66 -5.62 -0.35 1.50
C VAL A 66 -5.29 -1.42 0.44
N LEU A 67 -5.39 -2.71 0.76
CA LEU A 67 -5.23 -3.79 -0.22
C LEU A 67 -6.28 -3.73 -1.33
N GLY A 68 -7.54 -3.50 -0.98
CA GLY A 68 -8.64 -3.40 -1.93
C GLY A 68 -8.49 -2.20 -2.87
N LEU A 69 -8.02 -1.07 -2.35
CA LEU A 69 -7.70 0.12 -3.15
C LEU A 69 -6.46 -0.11 -4.04
N GLY A 70 -5.41 -0.74 -3.50
CA GLY A 70 -4.20 -1.08 -4.24
C GLY A 70 -4.47 -1.96 -5.45
N GLY A 71 -5.22 -3.05 -5.26
CA GLY A 71 -5.56 -3.97 -6.35
C GLY A 71 -6.47 -3.34 -7.42
N LYS A 72 -7.39 -2.45 -7.03
CA LYS A 72 -8.23 -1.70 -8.00
C LYS A 72 -7.42 -0.65 -8.76
N ALA A 73 -6.54 0.09 -8.08
CA ALA A 73 -5.66 1.07 -8.70
C ALA A 73 -4.70 0.42 -9.72
N GLU A 74 -4.19 -0.77 -9.41
CA GLU A 74 -3.33 -1.54 -10.31
C GLU A 74 -4.09 -2.00 -11.57
N LYS A 75 -5.33 -2.51 -11.42
CA LYS A 75 -6.20 -2.85 -12.57
C LYS A 75 -6.49 -1.66 -13.48
N VAL A 76 -6.82 -0.50 -12.90
CA VAL A 76 -7.07 0.74 -13.67
C VAL A 76 -5.81 1.18 -14.41
N LYS A 77 -4.65 1.11 -13.77
CA LYS A 77 -3.36 1.43 -14.40
C LYS A 77 -3.06 0.51 -15.59
N HIS A 78 -3.34 -0.80 -15.47
CA HIS A 78 -3.20 -1.74 -16.59
C HIS A 78 -4.20 -1.48 -17.71
N ALA A 79 -5.46 -1.15 -17.40
CA ALA A 79 -6.47 -0.81 -18.39
C ALA A 79 -6.11 0.46 -19.18
N VAL A 80 -5.61 1.50 -18.50
CA VAL A 80 -5.14 2.74 -19.15
C VAL A 80 -3.87 2.49 -19.97
N ALA A 81 -2.95 1.65 -19.50
CA ALA A 81 -1.75 1.28 -20.26
C ALA A 81 -2.07 0.42 -21.49
N GLY A 82 -3.07 -0.46 -21.40
CA GLY A 82 -3.56 -1.29 -22.51
C GLY A 82 -4.39 -0.52 -23.54
N ASN A 83 -4.99 0.61 -23.15
CA ASN A 83 -5.78 1.47 -24.04
C ASN A 83 -4.95 2.60 -24.67
N LYS A 84 -3.63 2.41 -24.81
CA LYS A 84 -2.78 3.37 -25.53
C LYS A 84 -3.24 3.37 -27.01
N PRO A 85 -3.78 4.49 -27.54
CA PRO A 85 -4.20 4.52 -28.93
C PRO A 85 -2.98 4.29 -29.81
N ALA A 86 -3.02 3.24 -30.63
CA ALA A 86 -2.11 3.07 -31.74
C ALA A 86 -2.48 4.13 -32.78
N GLY A 87 -1.89 5.32 -32.69
CA GLY A 87 -2.13 6.39 -33.66
C GLY A 87 -2.23 7.75 -33.00
N GLY A 88 -1.13 8.48 -33.08
CA GLY A 88 -1.04 9.89 -32.75
C GLY A 88 0.31 10.35 -33.26
N GLY A 89 0.39 10.54 -34.57
CA GLY A 89 1.57 11.13 -35.21
C GLY A 89 1.88 12.48 -34.60
N ASP A 90 3.18 12.71 -34.42
CA ASP A 90 3.75 14.02 -34.12
C ASP A 90 3.32 15.04 -35.19
N PRO A 91 2.93 16.27 -34.82
CA PRO A 91 3.23 17.45 -35.61
C PRO A 91 4.65 17.97 -35.32
#